data_AF-A0AAU9XS00-F1
#
_entry.id   AF-A0AAU9XS00-F1
#
_cell.length_a   1.000
_cell.length_b   1.000
_cell.length_c   1.000
_cell.angle_alpha   90.00
_cell.angle_beta   90.00
_cell.angle_gamma   90.00
#
_symmetry.space_group_name_H-M   'P 1'
#
loop_
_entity.id
_entity.type
_entity.pdbx_description
1 polymer ?
#
loop_
_entity_poly.entity_id
_entity_poly.type
_entity_poly.pdbx_seq_one_letter_code
_entity_poly.pdbx_strand_id
1 'polypeptide(L)'
;MSVKWFVLTFMLALFCSKTNHAGAKSGRKLKKVARKKSLETLQHASNLKTSWCMATDIEQSIQEEGCETKVIQNKACVGQCFSYYSPGTFPMRSARRRTKYCYFCKPSLKSWTKVSLECPGKEHNQVDKLVEVIYACSCRKCSKGPKSSENSSR
;
A
#
# COMPACT_ATOMS: atom_id res chain seq x y z
N MET A 1 43.34 75.95 -28.81
CA MET A 1 44.35 75.69 -27.76
C MET A 1 44.53 74.17 -27.73
N SER A 2 45.47 73.64 -28.51
CA SER A 2 46.86 73.31 -28.10
C SER A 2 46.92 72.07 -27.21
N VAL A 3 47.74 71.02 -27.41
CA VAL A 3 48.85 70.73 -28.34
C VAL A 3 49.15 69.21 -28.23
N LYS A 4 49.33 68.55 -29.38
CA LYS A 4 50.37 67.54 -29.78
C LYS A 4 50.82 66.45 -28.77
N TRP A 5 50.67 65.15 -29.07
CA TRP A 5 51.60 64.23 -29.79
C TRP A 5 52.37 63.26 -28.88
N PHE A 6 52.84 62.16 -29.50
CA PHE A 6 53.73 61.05 -29.06
C PHE A 6 52.98 59.73 -28.86
N VAL A 7 52.68 58.95 -29.92
CA VAL A 7 53.56 58.19 -30.84
C VAL A 7 54.39 57.10 -30.13
N LEU A 8 53.80 55.90 -30.11
CA LEU A 8 54.31 54.58 -30.52
C LEU A 8 55.84 54.35 -30.60
N THR A 9 56.32 53.28 -29.95
CA THR A 9 57.46 52.36 -30.26
C THR A 9 57.84 51.64 -28.93
N PHE A 10 58.25 50.37 -28.77
CA PHE A 10 58.91 49.37 -29.61
C PHE A 10 58.76 47.96 -28.96
N MET A 11 58.95 46.91 -29.77
CA MET A 11 58.89 45.47 -29.46
C MET A 11 59.85 44.97 -28.36
N LEU A 12 59.42 43.96 -27.58
CA LEU A 12 60.28 42.88 -27.08
C LEU A 12 59.44 41.63 -26.73
N ALA A 13 59.76 40.53 -27.40
CA ALA A 13 59.18 39.19 -27.21
C ALA A 13 59.94 38.41 -26.12
N LEU A 14 59.31 37.30 -25.70
CA LEU A 14 59.85 36.18 -24.89
C LEU A 14 59.81 36.37 -23.37
N PHE A 15 58.83 35.75 -22.71
CA PHE A 15 59.08 34.54 -21.91
C PHE A 15 57.75 33.80 -21.65
N CYS A 16 57.62 32.66 -22.31
CA CYS A 16 56.63 31.64 -22.00
C CYS A 16 57.04 30.96 -20.68
N SER A 17 56.29 31.19 -19.60
CA SER A 17 56.32 30.32 -18.43
C SER A 17 54.91 29.82 -18.15
N LYS A 18 54.62 28.67 -18.75
CA LYS A 18 53.59 27.74 -18.28
C LYS A 18 53.84 27.45 -16.80
N THR A 19 52.99 27.97 -15.92
CA THR A 19 52.73 27.31 -14.64
C THR A 19 51.32 26.75 -14.70
N ASN A 20 51.23 25.56 -15.31
CA ASN A 20 50.07 24.69 -15.15
C ASN A 20 50.01 24.24 -13.69
N HIS A 21 49.36 25.01 -12.82
CA HIS A 21 48.89 24.47 -11.56
C HIS A 21 47.66 23.61 -11.85
N ALA A 22 47.93 22.37 -12.26
CA ALA A 22 46.99 21.27 -12.21
C ALA A 22 46.63 21.01 -10.75
N GLY A 23 45.69 21.79 -10.22
CA GLY A 23 44.98 21.47 -8.99
C GLY A 23 44.23 20.16 -9.22
N ALA A 24 44.83 19.06 -8.76
CA ALA A 24 44.25 17.73 -8.77
C ALA A 24 42.90 17.79 -8.04
N LYS A 25 41.81 17.85 -8.80
CA LYS A 25 40.46 17.68 -8.27
C LYS A 25 40.32 16.22 -7.84
N SER A 26 40.68 15.93 -6.60
CA SER A 26 40.33 14.68 -5.92
C SER A 26 38.81 14.67 -5.70
N GLY A 27 38.09 14.36 -6.77
CA GLY A 27 36.66 14.11 -6.73
C GLY A 27 36.41 12.78 -6.02
N ARG A 28 36.32 12.79 -4.69
CA ARG A 28 35.70 11.70 -3.94
C ARG A 28 34.28 11.55 -4.50
N LYS A 29 34.06 10.56 -5.37
CA LYS A 29 32.72 10.13 -5.76
C LYS A 29 32.02 9.67 -4.48
N LEU A 30 31.21 10.54 -3.90
CA LEU A 30 30.23 10.16 -2.89
C LEU A 30 29.35 9.09 -3.53
N LYS A 31 29.55 7.82 -3.14
CA LYS A 31 28.59 6.77 -3.46
C LYS A 31 27.27 7.24 -2.84
N LYS A 32 26.28 7.60 -3.68
CA LYS A 32 24.92 7.89 -3.23
C LYS A 32 24.44 6.65 -2.49
N VAL A 33 24.48 6.67 -1.16
CA VAL A 33 23.82 5.65 -0.36
C VAL A 33 22.34 5.78 -0.68
N ALA A 34 21.77 4.78 -1.34
CA ALA A 34 20.34 4.74 -1.62
C ALA A 34 19.62 4.95 -0.27
N ARG A 35 18.94 6.09 -0.13
CA ARG A 35 18.19 6.42 1.08
C ARG A 35 17.17 5.32 1.27
N LYS A 36 17.40 4.45 2.26
CA LYS A 36 16.49 3.35 2.59
C LYS A 36 15.12 3.98 2.91
N LYS A 37 14.13 3.81 2.02
CA LYS A 37 12.74 4.19 2.33
C LYS A 37 12.37 3.45 3.62
N SER A 38 11.88 4.18 4.63
CA SER A 38 11.43 3.56 5.86
C SER A 38 10.21 2.70 5.56
N LEU A 39 9.98 1.65 6.35
CA LEU A 39 8.82 0.77 6.18
C LEU A 39 7.49 1.55 6.31
N GLU A 40 7.49 2.59 7.13
CA GLU A 40 6.40 3.57 7.29
C GLU A 40 6.22 4.45 6.04
N THR A 41 7.31 4.69 5.29
CA THR A 41 7.22 5.35 3.99
C THR A 41 6.49 4.46 2.99
N LEU A 42 6.44 3.13 3.13
CA LEU A 42 5.62 2.28 2.25
C LEU A 42 4.12 2.41 2.53
N GLN A 43 3.74 2.67 3.79
CA GLN A 43 2.35 2.95 4.15
C GLN A 43 1.86 4.29 3.57
N HIS A 44 2.76 5.28 3.45
CA HIS A 44 2.47 6.63 2.95
C HIS A 44 2.92 6.87 1.49
N ALA A 45 3.68 5.95 0.88
CA ALA A 45 4.04 5.98 -0.54
C ALA A 45 2.88 5.46 -1.40
N SER A 46 1.69 5.98 -1.13
CA SER A 46 0.42 5.79 -1.84
C SER A 46 0.47 6.08 -3.35
N ASN A 47 1.65 6.41 -3.89
CA ASN A 47 1.96 6.37 -5.31
C ASN A 47 2.04 4.95 -5.89
N LEU A 48 1.94 3.87 -5.09
CA LEU A 48 1.65 2.52 -5.59
C LEU A 48 0.15 2.23 -5.51
N LYS A 49 -0.60 2.62 -6.56
CA LYS A 49 -2.03 2.34 -6.82
C LYS A 49 -2.99 2.76 -5.70
N THR A 50 -3.97 3.59 -6.03
CA THR A 50 -5.04 4.02 -5.13
C THR A 50 -5.81 2.79 -4.63
N SER A 51 -5.65 2.44 -3.35
CA SER A 51 -6.47 1.41 -2.72
C SER A 51 -7.92 1.86 -2.72
N TRP A 52 -8.84 0.96 -3.04
CA TRP A 52 -10.27 1.23 -3.03
C TRP A 52 -11.03 0.02 -2.48
N CYS A 53 -12.19 0.28 -1.89
CA CYS A 53 -13.08 -0.75 -1.37
C CYS A 53 -14.49 -0.17 -1.31
N MET A 54 -15.45 -0.86 -1.92
CA MET A 54 -16.81 -0.38 -2.11
C MET A 54 -17.81 -1.49 -1.76
N ALA A 55 -19.03 -1.09 -1.41
CA ALA A 55 -20.16 -1.99 -1.26
C ALA A 55 -20.94 -2.01 -2.58
N THR A 56 -21.09 -3.18 -3.18
CA THR A 56 -21.74 -3.39 -4.48
C THR A 56 -23.04 -4.14 -4.27
N ASP A 57 -24.13 -3.67 -4.87
CA ASP A 57 -25.43 -4.32 -4.78
C ASP A 57 -25.42 -5.74 -5.37
N ILE A 58 -26.11 -6.66 -4.68
CA ILE A 58 -26.31 -8.05 -5.10
C ILE A 58 -27.74 -8.49 -4.79
N GLU A 59 -28.21 -9.45 -5.59
CA GLU A 59 -29.39 -10.25 -5.26
C GLU A 59 -28.94 -11.51 -4.53
N GLN A 60 -29.34 -11.64 -3.27
CA GLN A 60 -29.00 -12.78 -2.43
C GLN A 60 -30.21 -13.72 -2.31
N SER A 61 -30.05 -14.95 -2.78
CA SER A 61 -31.03 -16.02 -2.61
C SER A 61 -30.91 -16.66 -1.23
N ILE A 62 -31.98 -16.62 -0.43
CA ILE A 62 -32.09 -17.25 0.88
C ILE A 62 -32.90 -18.54 0.74
N GLN A 63 -32.26 -19.68 1.00
CA GLN A 63 -32.83 -21.01 0.77
C GLN A 63 -32.83 -21.83 2.05
N GLU A 64 -33.86 -22.63 2.25
CA GLU A 64 -33.98 -23.66 3.30
C GLU A 64 -34.64 -24.88 2.67
N GLU A 65 -34.20 -26.08 3.05
CA GLU A 65 -34.77 -27.31 2.51
C GLU A 65 -36.27 -27.40 2.82
N GLY A 66 -37.10 -27.71 1.82
CA GLY A 66 -38.56 -27.78 1.98
C GLY A 66 -39.23 -26.42 2.22
N CYS A 67 -38.56 -25.31 1.87
CA CYS A 67 -39.11 -23.97 1.93
C CYS A 67 -38.96 -23.24 0.59
N GLU A 68 -39.84 -22.28 0.34
CA GLU A 68 -39.76 -21.40 -0.80
C GLU A 68 -38.54 -20.48 -0.69
N THR A 69 -37.83 -20.33 -1.80
CA THR A 69 -36.65 -19.47 -1.87
C THR A 69 -37.06 -18.01 -1.88
N LYS A 70 -36.41 -17.18 -1.05
CA LYS A 70 -36.62 -15.73 -1.02
C LYS A 70 -35.38 -14.99 -1.48
N VAL A 71 -35.53 -14.12 -2.48
CA VAL A 71 -34.45 -13.24 -2.95
C VAL A 71 -34.53 -11.90 -2.24
N ILE A 72 -33.42 -11.45 -1.67
CA ILE A 72 -33.31 -10.13 -1.02
C ILE A 72 -32.22 -9.29 -1.68
N GLN A 73 -32.36 -7.97 -1.61
CA GLN A 73 -31.29 -7.03 -1.98
C GLN A 73 -30.29 -6.93 -0.81
N ASN A 74 -29.00 -7.13 -1.10
CA ASN A 74 -27.91 -6.96 -0.14
C ASN A 74 -26.71 -6.33 -0.84
N LYS A 75 -25.58 -6.19 -0.15
CA LYS A 75 -24.32 -5.74 -0.74
C LYS A 75 -23.19 -6.72 -0.50
N ALA A 76 -22.26 -6.80 -1.45
CA ALA A 76 -20.97 -7.47 -1.29
C ALA A 76 -19.84 -6.44 -1.24
N CYS A 77 -18.76 -6.74 -0.52
CA CYS A 77 -17.58 -5.89 -0.50
C CYS A 77 -16.62 -6.25 -1.64
N VAL A 78 -16.29 -5.27 -2.49
CA VAL A 78 -15.36 -5.43 -3.61
C VAL A 78 -14.27 -4.36 -3.53
N GLY A 79 -13.01 -4.74 -3.67
CA GLY A 79 -11.92 -3.77 -3.57
C GLY A 79 -10.53 -4.34 -3.77
N GLN A 80 -9.57 -3.41 -3.82
CA GLN A 80 -8.13 -3.66 -3.86
C GLN A 80 -7.47 -2.91 -2.70
N CYS A 81 -7.10 -3.65 -1.65
CA CYS A 81 -6.50 -3.08 -0.45
C CYS A 81 -4.99 -3.33 -0.38
N PHE A 82 -4.28 -2.40 0.27
CA PHE A 82 -2.83 -2.43 0.37
C PHE A 82 -2.33 -3.52 1.33
N SER A 83 -1.33 -4.29 0.91
CA SER A 83 -0.62 -5.25 1.74
C SER A 83 0.86 -5.31 1.36
N TYR A 84 1.73 -5.70 2.29
CA TYR A 84 3.14 -5.93 2.02
C TYR A 84 3.75 -6.96 2.97
N TYR A 85 4.90 -7.49 2.55
CA TYR A 85 5.77 -8.34 3.34
C TYR A 85 7.18 -7.79 3.30
N SER A 86 7.78 -7.55 4.47
CA SER A 86 9.19 -7.20 4.58
C SER A 86 10.00 -8.45 4.93
N PRO A 87 11.00 -8.84 4.12
CA PRO A 87 11.91 -9.92 4.48
C PRO A 87 12.76 -9.54 5.70
N GLY A 88 13.22 -10.55 6.43
CA GLY A 88 14.20 -10.42 7.52
C GLY A 88 15.61 -10.79 7.04
N THR A 89 16.63 -10.38 7.78
CA THR A 89 18.04 -10.68 7.50
C THR A 89 18.66 -11.49 8.64
N PHE A 90 19.46 -12.51 8.32
CA PHE A 90 20.20 -13.34 9.27
C PHE A 90 21.72 -13.18 9.10
N PRO A 91 22.53 -13.20 10.18
CA PRO A 91 22.15 -13.25 11.58
C PRO A 91 21.52 -11.93 12.05
N MET A 92 20.52 -12.01 12.94
CA MET A 92 19.64 -10.89 13.30
C MET A 92 20.34 -9.91 14.26
N ARG A 93 21.23 -9.04 13.75
CA ARG A 93 22.02 -8.14 14.62
C ARG A 93 21.23 -6.95 15.19
N SER A 94 20.08 -6.55 14.63
CA SER A 94 19.18 -5.57 15.26
C SER A 94 17.87 -5.35 14.45
N ALA A 95 16.75 -5.35 15.17
CA ALA A 95 15.44 -4.72 14.92
C ALA A 95 14.68 -4.90 13.59
N ARG A 96 15.26 -5.38 12.49
CA ARG A 96 14.53 -5.64 11.22
C ARG A 96 13.97 -7.05 11.20
N ARG A 97 12.94 -7.26 12.02
CA ARG A 97 12.15 -8.49 11.99
C ARG A 97 11.42 -8.61 10.66
N ARG A 98 11.19 -9.84 10.21
CA ARG A 98 10.24 -10.17 9.15
C ARG A 98 8.87 -9.60 9.56
N THR A 99 8.29 -8.69 8.77
CA THR A 99 6.99 -8.09 9.09
C THR A 99 6.00 -8.29 7.96
N LYS A 100 4.74 -8.46 8.34
CA LYS A 100 3.61 -8.58 7.41
C LYS A 100 2.62 -7.48 7.73
N TYR A 101 2.12 -6.80 6.71
CA TYR A 101 1.06 -5.81 6.81
C TYR A 101 -0.03 -6.12 5.81
N CYS A 102 -1.29 -5.99 6.22
CA CYS A 102 -2.41 -6.44 5.43
C CYS A 102 -3.65 -5.61 5.74
N TYR A 103 -4.22 -5.02 4.69
CA TYR A 103 -5.61 -4.56 4.66
C TYR A 103 -6.44 -5.45 3.75
N PHE A 104 -7.68 -5.72 4.16
CA PHE A 104 -8.65 -6.52 3.42
C PHE A 104 -9.96 -5.72 3.29
N CYS A 105 -10.60 -5.80 2.13
CA CYS A 105 -11.87 -5.14 1.86
C CYS A 105 -12.98 -5.94 2.55
N LYS A 106 -13.57 -5.38 3.61
CA LYS A 106 -14.58 -6.06 4.43
C LYS A 106 -15.64 -5.09 4.93
N PRO A 107 -16.79 -5.59 5.44
CA PRO A 107 -17.84 -4.72 5.96
C PRO A 107 -17.31 -3.77 7.03
N SER A 108 -17.55 -2.48 6.83
CA SER A 108 -17.32 -1.42 7.82
C SER A 108 -18.59 -1.14 8.62
N LEU A 109 -19.75 -1.31 7.99
CA LEU A 109 -21.07 -1.22 8.61
C LEU A 109 -21.97 -2.35 8.10
N LYS A 110 -22.59 -3.08 9.04
CA LYS A 110 -23.48 -4.20 8.79
C LYS A 110 -24.42 -4.44 9.96
N SER A 111 -25.54 -5.11 9.72
CA SER A 111 -26.51 -5.55 10.73
C SER A 111 -26.96 -6.99 10.46
N TRP A 112 -27.68 -7.57 11.41
CA TRP A 112 -28.41 -8.82 11.21
C TRP A 112 -29.88 -8.50 11.02
N THR A 113 -30.49 -9.08 9.99
CA THR A 113 -31.92 -8.94 9.70
C THR A 113 -32.55 -10.32 9.66
N LYS A 114 -33.74 -10.43 10.23
CA LYS A 114 -34.54 -11.66 10.17
C LYS A 114 -35.28 -11.72 8.83
N VAL A 115 -35.14 -12.84 8.12
CA VAL A 115 -35.84 -13.17 6.88
C VAL A 115 -36.64 -14.44 7.09
N SER A 116 -37.96 -14.31 7.05
CA SER A 116 -38.89 -15.43 7.12
C SER A 116 -39.08 -16.08 5.75
N LEU A 117 -38.98 -17.41 5.71
CA LEU A 117 -39.22 -18.28 4.57
C LEU A 117 -40.47 -19.12 4.82
N GLU A 118 -41.32 -19.26 3.80
CA GLU A 118 -42.51 -20.12 3.85
C GLU A 118 -42.12 -21.57 3.54
N CYS A 119 -42.61 -22.50 4.34
CA CYS A 119 -42.23 -23.92 4.30
C CYS A 119 -43.49 -24.80 4.22
N PRO A 120 -44.13 -24.90 3.04
CA PRO A 120 -45.37 -25.65 2.91
C PRO A 120 -45.17 -27.13 3.24
N GLY A 121 -46.03 -27.66 4.12
CA GLY A 121 -46.03 -29.09 4.48
C GLY A 121 -45.13 -29.47 5.68
N LYS A 122 -44.50 -28.50 6.35
CA LYS A 122 -43.84 -28.72 7.65
C LYS A 122 -44.80 -28.41 8.81
N GLU A 123 -44.53 -28.98 10.00
CA GLU A 123 -45.32 -28.75 11.23
C GLU A 123 -45.42 -27.24 11.57
N HIS A 124 -44.31 -26.53 11.36
CA HIS A 124 -44.27 -25.07 11.36
C HIS A 124 -44.07 -24.60 9.91
N ASN A 125 -45.11 -24.02 9.31
CA ASN A 125 -45.13 -23.56 7.91
C ASN A 125 -44.15 -22.42 7.60
N GLN A 126 -43.26 -22.05 8.52
CA GLN A 126 -42.34 -20.94 8.36
C GLN A 126 -41.04 -21.19 9.12
N VAL A 127 -39.91 -20.75 8.54
CA VAL A 127 -38.60 -20.73 9.20
C VAL A 127 -37.99 -19.33 9.08
N ASP A 128 -37.46 -18.82 10.19
CA ASP A 128 -36.75 -17.55 10.22
C ASP A 128 -35.24 -17.74 10.08
N LYS A 129 -34.61 -17.01 9.16
CA LYS A 129 -33.14 -16.94 9.03
C LYS A 129 -32.61 -15.58 9.44
N LEU A 130 -31.49 -15.58 10.17
CA LEU A 130 -30.72 -14.36 10.38
C LEU A 130 -29.75 -14.18 9.21
N VAL A 131 -29.90 -13.07 8.50
CA VAL A 131 -29.07 -12.72 7.34
C VAL A 131 -28.25 -11.47 7.67
N GLU A 132 -26.95 -11.54 7.42
CA GLU A 132 -26.04 -10.40 7.57
C GLU A 132 -26.23 -9.43 6.39
N VAL A 133 -26.70 -8.22 6.67
CA VAL A 133 -26.93 -7.16 5.68
C VAL A 133 -25.78 -6.15 5.74
N ILE A 134 -25.16 -5.88 4.59
CA ILE A 134 -24.00 -4.99 4.46
C ILE A 134 -24.45 -3.62 3.97
N TYR A 135 -24.05 -2.56 4.69
CA TYR A 135 -24.35 -1.17 4.30
C TYR A 135 -23.13 -0.45 3.72
N ALA A 136 -21.95 -0.72 4.24
CA ALA A 136 -20.71 -0.08 3.79
C ALA A 136 -19.49 -1.01 3.92
N CYS A 137 -18.48 -0.76 3.09
CA CYS A 137 -17.22 -1.51 3.07
C CYS A 137 -16.03 -0.55 3.16
N SER A 138 -14.93 -1.00 3.77
CA SER A 138 -13.66 -0.25 3.74
C SER A 138 -12.45 -1.18 3.87
N CYS A 139 -11.28 -0.70 3.44
CA CYS A 139 -10.02 -1.39 3.69
C CYS A 139 -9.70 -1.34 5.19
N ARG A 140 -9.72 -2.49 5.86
CA ARG A 140 -9.48 -2.62 7.32
C ARG A 140 -8.44 -3.68 7.60
N LYS A 141 -7.73 -3.57 8.74
CA LYS A 141 -6.62 -4.49 9.07
C LYS A 141 -7.12 -5.93 8.99
N CYS A 142 -6.32 -6.80 8.37
CA CYS A 142 -6.59 -8.23 8.37
C CYS A 142 -6.59 -8.71 9.83
N SER A 143 -7.64 -9.45 10.21
CA SER A 143 -7.73 -10.01 11.55
C SER A 143 -6.62 -11.06 11.69
N LYS A 144 -5.96 -11.14 12.85
CA LYS A 144 -5.17 -12.34 13.17
C LYS A 144 -6.18 -13.48 13.20
N GLY A 145 -5.98 -14.52 12.38
CA GLY A 145 -6.84 -15.70 12.42
C GLY A 145 -6.88 -16.30 13.83
N PRO A 146 -7.83 -17.21 14.12
CA PRO A 146 -7.70 -18.04 15.31
C PRO A 146 -6.27 -18.60 15.31
N LYS A 147 -5.56 -18.48 16.44
CA LYS A 147 -4.25 -19.11 16.57
C LYS A 147 -4.53 -20.61 16.46
N SER A 148 -4.31 -21.20 15.29
CA SER A 148 -4.03 -22.62 15.24
C SER A 148 -2.83 -22.80 16.18
N SER A 149 -3.03 -23.54 17.25
CA SER A 149 -1.96 -24.09 18.05
C SER A 149 -1.19 -25.06 17.16
N GLU A 150 -0.38 -24.50 16.28
CA GLU A 150 0.57 -25.25 15.49
C GLU A 150 1.76 -25.48 16.42
N ASN A 151 1.66 -26.59 17.15
CA ASN A 151 2.81 -27.29 17.72
C ASN A 151 3.75 -27.65 16.56
N SER A 152 4.58 -26.71 16.13
CA SER A 152 5.80 -27.03 15.38
C SER A 152 6.89 -27.31 16.41
N SER A 153 6.81 -28.53 16.95
CA SER A 153 7.96 -29.20 17.55
C SER A 153 8.77 -29.85 16.43
N ARG A 154 10.10 -29.73 16.57
CA ARG A 154 11.21 -30.23 15.73
C ARG A 154 11.67 -29.31 14.61
#